data_AF-T0N8H0-F1
#
_entry.id   AF-T0N8H0-F1
#
_cell.length_a   1.000
_cell.length_b   1.000
_cell.length_c   1.000
_cell.angle_alpha   90.00
_cell.angle_beta   90.00
_cell.angle_gamma   90.00
#
_symmetry.space_group_name_H-M   'P 1'
#
loop_
_entity.id
_entity.type
_entity.pdbx_description
1 polymer ?
#
loop_
_entity_poly.entity_id
_entity_poly.type
_entity_poly.pdbx_seq_one_letter_code
_entity_poly.pdbx_strand_id
1 'polypeptide(L)'
;GRGRDIKVAVIASEEMRQKAKNADFLYSIEDLNNFSDDKKSFKKVVKDIDFFVAESTIMGNVGKNLGIILGPRGKMPKPLPPGQDPTPLIENLKKSVRARSKDKVTFHVPVGTKSMKNEDLYTNLNTVMKRIISHLDKGKGNIASAYIKSTMSKAITINLGDIE
;
A
#
# COMPACT_ATOMS: atom_id res chain seq x y z
N GLY A 1 7.69 -7.52 7.94
CA GLY A 1 6.27 -7.14 7.74
C GLY A 1 5.86 -6.03 8.70
N ARG A 2 4.74 -5.32 8.47
CA ARG A 2 4.42 -4.06 9.19
C ARG A 2 3.94 -4.23 10.65
N GLY A 3 3.74 -5.46 11.13
CA GLY A 3 3.30 -5.76 12.52
C GLY A 3 1.86 -5.35 12.83
N ARG A 4 1.07 -4.99 11.82
CA ARG A 4 -0.38 -4.74 11.88
C ARG A 4 -1.05 -5.38 10.69
N ASP A 5 -2.31 -5.76 10.86
CA ASP A 5 -3.11 -6.30 9.76
C ASP A 5 -3.39 -5.22 8.72
N ILE A 6 -2.88 -5.47 7.52
CA ILE A 6 -3.08 -4.63 6.35
C ILE A 6 -4.36 -5.10 5.67
N LYS A 7 -5.30 -4.18 5.47
CA LYS A 7 -6.59 -4.48 4.86
C LYS A 7 -6.50 -4.34 3.34
N VAL A 8 -6.83 -5.40 2.62
CA VAL A 8 -6.82 -5.45 1.15
C VAL A 8 -8.25 -5.66 0.64
N ALA A 9 -8.68 -4.80 -0.27
CA ALA A 9 -9.95 -4.93 -0.97
C ALA A 9 -9.73 -5.38 -2.42
N VAL A 10 -10.57 -6.31 -2.88
CA VAL A 10 -10.57 -6.80 -4.26
C VAL A 10 -11.88 -6.42 -4.94
N ILE A 11 -11.78 -5.83 -6.13
CA ILE A 11 -12.93 -5.53 -6.99
C ILE A 11 -12.80 -6.39 -8.24
N ALA A 12 -13.70 -7.34 -8.43
CA ALA A 12 -13.60 -8.27 -9.55
C ALA A 12 -14.95 -8.86 -9.92
N SER A 13 -14.98 -9.57 -11.04
CA SER A 13 -16.10 -10.45 -11.43
C SER A 13 -16.35 -11.56 -10.40
N GLU A 14 -17.55 -12.16 -10.44
CA GLU A 14 -17.96 -13.20 -9.49
C GLU A 14 -16.97 -14.37 -9.40
N GLU A 15 -16.52 -14.88 -10.54
CA GLU A 15 -15.56 -15.98 -10.62
C GLU A 15 -14.24 -15.67 -9.90
N MET A 16 -13.77 -14.43 -10.04
CA MET A 16 -12.52 -13.99 -9.44
C MET A 16 -12.67 -13.67 -7.95
N ARG A 17 -13.85 -13.22 -7.51
CA ARG A 17 -14.15 -13.03 -6.08
C ARG A 17 -14.16 -14.35 -5.32
N GLN A 18 -14.63 -15.42 -5.93
CA GLN A 18 -14.59 -16.76 -5.32
C GLN A 18 -13.16 -17.27 -5.09
N LYS A 19 -12.22 -16.88 -5.95
CA LYS A 19 -10.79 -17.17 -5.79
C LYS A 19 -10.11 -16.25 -4.77
N ALA A 20 -10.61 -15.02 -4.62
CA ALA A 20 -10.05 -13.99 -3.75
C ALA A 20 -10.52 -14.04 -2.28
N LYS A 21 -10.91 -15.20 -1.74
CA LYS A 21 -11.44 -15.34 -0.35
C LYS A 21 -10.50 -14.83 0.74
N ASN A 22 -9.20 -14.73 0.46
CA ASN A 22 -8.19 -14.23 1.40
C ASN A 22 -8.16 -12.69 1.52
N ALA A 23 -8.94 -11.98 0.70
CA ALA A 23 -9.14 -10.54 0.80
C ALA A 23 -10.07 -10.18 1.96
N ASP A 24 -9.83 -9.03 2.59
CA ASP A 24 -10.65 -8.57 3.73
C ASP A 24 -11.97 -7.94 3.25
N PHE A 25 -11.99 -7.45 2.01
CA PHE A 25 -13.18 -6.90 1.37
C PHE A 25 -13.27 -7.36 -0.09
N LEU A 26 -14.47 -7.76 -0.50
CA LEU A 26 -14.79 -8.21 -1.86
C LEU A 26 -15.94 -7.35 -2.39
N TYR A 27 -15.73 -6.68 -3.53
CA TYR A 27 -16.72 -5.78 -4.13
C TYR A 27 -17.05 -6.20 -5.57
N SER A 28 -18.33 -6.11 -5.93
CA SER A 28 -18.81 -6.30 -7.31
C SER A 28 -18.68 -5.01 -8.13
N ILE A 29 -19.05 -5.12 -9.41
CA ILE A 29 -19.25 -3.96 -10.29
C ILE A 29 -20.47 -3.13 -9.83
N GLU A 30 -21.49 -3.76 -9.24
CA GLU A 30 -22.69 -3.07 -8.74
C GLU A 30 -22.36 -2.22 -7.51
N ASP A 31 -21.53 -2.75 -6.59
CA ASP A 31 -21.01 -2.01 -5.45
C ASP A 31 -20.27 -0.75 -5.91
N LEU A 32 -19.59 -0.82 -7.05
CA LEU A 32 -18.86 0.29 -7.66
C LEU A 32 -19.77 1.44 -8.08
N ASN A 33 -20.98 1.14 -8.53
CA ASN A 33 -21.99 2.13 -8.87
C ASN A 33 -22.55 2.77 -7.59
N ASN A 34 -22.86 1.96 -6.58
CA ASN A 34 -23.30 2.45 -5.27
C ASN A 34 -22.26 3.39 -4.62
N PHE A 35 -20.97 3.08 -4.74
CA PHE A 35 -19.89 3.94 -4.26
C PHE A 35 -19.71 5.24 -5.06
N SER A 36 -20.10 5.23 -6.34
CA SER A 36 -20.12 6.43 -7.17
C SER A 36 -21.21 7.40 -6.71
N ASP A 37 -22.37 6.86 -6.36
CA ASP A 37 -23.54 7.63 -5.93
C ASP A 37 -23.37 8.15 -4.49
N ASP A 38 -22.94 7.29 -3.56
CA ASP A 38 -22.63 7.69 -2.18
C ASP A 38 -21.12 7.85 -1.93
N LYS A 39 -20.61 8.98 -2.41
CA LYS A 39 -19.21 9.37 -2.20
C LYS A 39 -18.84 9.58 -0.72
N LYS A 40 -19.80 9.82 0.18
CA LYS A 40 -19.52 10.10 1.60
C LYS A 40 -19.25 8.81 2.36
N SER A 41 -20.09 7.78 2.19
CA SER A 41 -19.87 6.47 2.80
C SER A 41 -18.60 5.83 2.25
N PHE A 42 -18.38 5.89 0.93
CA PHE A 42 -17.19 5.29 0.32
C PHE A 42 -15.89 5.93 0.84
N LYS A 43 -15.87 7.25 1.09
CA LYS A 43 -14.71 7.90 1.73
C LYS A 43 -14.38 7.37 3.12
N LYS A 44 -15.37 6.86 3.88
CA LYS A 44 -15.15 6.23 5.19
C LYS A 44 -14.53 4.84 4.98
N VAL A 45 -15.16 4.03 4.14
CA VAL A 45 -14.67 2.68 3.78
C VAL A 45 -13.22 2.70 3.26
N VAL A 46 -12.91 3.64 2.36
CA VAL A 46 -11.56 3.81 1.81
C VAL A 46 -10.52 4.17 2.87
N LYS A 47 -10.89 4.77 4.00
CA LYS A 47 -9.92 5.04 5.07
C LYS A 47 -9.44 3.73 5.70
N ASP A 48 -10.33 2.77 5.86
CA ASP A 48 -10.07 1.50 6.53
C ASP A 48 -9.29 0.51 5.65
N ILE A 49 -9.32 0.68 4.33
CA ILE A 49 -8.62 -0.21 3.37
C ILE A 49 -7.26 0.37 2.98
N ASP A 50 -6.17 -0.39 3.05
CA ASP A 50 -4.83 0.09 2.68
C ASP A 50 -4.52 -0.07 1.18
N PHE A 51 -4.91 -1.22 0.61
CA PHE A 51 -4.66 -1.58 -0.77
C PHE A 51 -5.94 -2.01 -1.48
N PHE A 52 -6.05 -1.60 -2.74
CA PHE A 52 -7.09 -2.05 -3.64
C PHE A 52 -6.44 -2.88 -4.75
N VAL A 53 -7.09 -3.97 -5.11
CA VAL A 53 -6.79 -4.79 -6.27
C VAL A 53 -8.05 -4.80 -7.11
N ALA A 54 -7.91 -4.66 -8.42
CA ALA A 54 -9.07 -4.78 -9.26
C ALA A 54 -8.75 -5.41 -10.60
N GLU A 55 -9.71 -6.13 -11.16
CA GLU A 55 -9.54 -6.87 -12.40
C GLU A 55 -9.30 -5.91 -13.59
N SER A 56 -8.38 -6.27 -14.48
CA SER A 56 -8.00 -5.42 -15.62
C SER A 56 -9.17 -5.07 -16.54
N THR A 57 -10.16 -5.96 -16.65
CA THR A 57 -11.37 -5.79 -17.48
C THR A 57 -12.25 -4.63 -17.00
N ILE A 58 -12.27 -4.36 -15.69
CA ILE A 58 -13.11 -3.31 -15.08
C ILE A 58 -12.34 -2.05 -14.67
N MET A 59 -11.03 -1.98 -14.99
CA MET A 59 -10.16 -0.85 -14.65
C MET A 59 -10.67 0.49 -15.18
N GLY A 60 -11.28 0.51 -16.37
CA GLY A 60 -11.86 1.74 -16.94
C GLY A 60 -12.96 2.33 -16.05
N ASN A 61 -13.86 1.47 -15.56
CA ASN A 61 -14.96 1.88 -14.68
C ASN A 61 -14.43 2.27 -13.30
N VAL A 62 -13.48 1.51 -12.76
CA VAL A 62 -12.79 1.81 -11.49
C VAL A 62 -12.11 3.18 -11.55
N GLY A 63 -11.41 3.47 -12.65
CA GLY A 63 -10.75 4.76 -12.86
C GLY A 63 -11.73 5.92 -12.88
N LYS A 64 -12.83 5.78 -13.64
CA LYS A 64 -13.87 6.82 -13.77
C LYS A 64 -14.59 7.09 -12.45
N ASN A 65 -15.02 6.05 -11.74
CA ASN A 65 -15.89 6.19 -10.58
C ASN A 65 -15.09 6.37 -9.27
N LEU A 66 -14.01 5.61 -9.09
CA LEU A 66 -13.26 5.58 -7.83
C LEU A 66 -11.97 6.42 -7.89
N GLY A 67 -11.47 6.75 -9.08
CA GLY A 67 -10.21 7.51 -9.25
C GLY A 67 -10.21 8.86 -8.52
N ILE A 68 -11.35 9.57 -8.51
CA ILE A 68 -11.52 10.85 -7.81
C ILE A 68 -11.27 10.71 -6.30
N ILE A 69 -11.59 9.55 -5.72
CA ILE A 69 -11.51 9.32 -4.27
C ILE A 69 -10.18 8.65 -3.90
N LEU A 70 -9.73 7.68 -4.70
CA LEU A 70 -8.52 6.89 -4.47
C LEU A 70 -7.23 7.64 -4.82
N GLY A 71 -7.24 8.45 -5.88
CA GLY A 71 -6.07 9.19 -6.38
C GLY A 71 -5.43 10.12 -5.36
N PRO A 72 -6.18 11.08 -4.77
CA PRO A 72 -5.64 12.01 -3.76
C PRO A 72 -5.07 11.30 -2.52
N ARG A 73 -5.66 10.14 -2.17
CA ARG A 73 -5.25 9.27 -1.06
C ARG A 73 -4.09 8.33 -1.43
N GLY A 74 -3.74 8.24 -2.70
CA GLY A 74 -2.70 7.35 -3.21
C GLY A 74 -3.03 5.88 -3.08
N LYS A 75 -4.30 5.52 -2.98
CA LYS A 75 -4.80 4.14 -2.83
C LYS A 75 -5.27 3.60 -4.19
N MET A 76 -4.59 3.96 -5.28
CA MET A 76 -4.97 3.48 -6.61
C MET A 76 -4.91 1.94 -6.67
N PRO A 77 -5.90 1.29 -7.30
CA PRO A 77 -5.94 -0.16 -7.38
C PRO A 77 -4.79 -0.72 -8.22
N LYS A 78 -4.28 -1.89 -7.83
CA LYS A 78 -3.38 -2.67 -8.67
C LYS A 78 -4.19 -3.53 -9.64
N PRO A 79 -3.82 -3.56 -10.93
CA PRO A 79 -4.50 -4.40 -11.90
C PRO A 79 -4.22 -5.88 -11.61
N LEU A 80 -5.25 -6.69 -11.69
CA LEU A 80 -5.17 -8.15 -11.70
C LEU A 80 -5.50 -8.64 -13.12
N PRO A 81 -4.53 -9.23 -13.83
CA PRO A 81 -4.77 -9.89 -15.12
C PRO A 81 -5.89 -10.94 -15.04
N PRO A 82 -6.72 -11.05 -16.08
CA PRO A 82 -7.77 -12.06 -16.13
C PRO A 82 -7.15 -13.47 -16.05
N GLY A 83 -7.76 -14.36 -15.27
CA GLY A 83 -7.31 -15.74 -15.10
C GLY A 83 -6.13 -15.95 -14.13
N GLN A 84 -5.48 -14.89 -13.64
CA GLN A 84 -4.44 -15.01 -12.62
C GLN A 84 -5.04 -15.25 -11.23
N ASP A 85 -4.48 -16.16 -10.44
CA ASP A 85 -4.88 -16.33 -9.05
C ASP A 85 -4.57 -15.05 -8.23
N PRO A 86 -5.58 -14.42 -7.59
CA PRO A 86 -5.39 -13.24 -6.75
C PRO A 86 -4.64 -13.53 -5.45
N THR A 87 -4.58 -14.79 -5.00
CA THR A 87 -4.09 -15.17 -3.67
C THR A 87 -2.66 -14.69 -3.39
N PRO A 88 -1.66 -14.98 -4.26
CA PRO A 88 -0.28 -14.55 -4.02
C PRO A 88 -0.14 -13.03 -4.03
N LEU A 89 -0.93 -12.34 -4.87
CA LEU A 89 -0.93 -10.88 -4.94
C LEU A 89 -1.45 -10.27 -3.64
N ILE A 90 -2.55 -10.79 -3.09
CA ILE A 90 -3.14 -10.32 -1.83
C ILE A 90 -2.16 -10.53 -0.68
N GLU A 91 -1.55 -11.71 -0.56
CA GLU A 91 -0.59 -12.01 0.51
C GLU A 91 0.65 -11.10 0.44
N ASN A 92 1.16 -10.86 -0.77
CA ASN A 92 2.26 -9.93 -0.97
C ASN A 92 1.88 -8.50 -0.59
N LEU A 93 0.66 -8.07 -0.90
CA LEU A 93 0.17 -6.75 -0.51
C LEU A 93 -0.01 -6.62 1.00
N LYS A 94 -0.46 -7.68 1.69
CA LYS A 94 -0.55 -7.72 3.17
C LYS A 94 0.80 -7.59 3.86
N LYS A 95 1.90 -7.93 3.19
CA LYS A 95 3.29 -7.80 3.69
C LYS A 95 3.98 -6.52 3.21
N SER A 96 3.37 -5.79 2.28
CA SER A 96 3.98 -4.65 1.59
C SER A 96 3.73 -3.31 2.29
N VAL A 97 4.66 -2.38 2.08
CA VAL A 97 4.51 -0.97 2.49
C VAL A 97 4.57 -0.07 1.28
N ARG A 98 3.79 1.02 1.29
CA ARG A 98 3.80 2.01 0.21
C ARG A 98 4.77 3.14 0.56
N ALA A 99 5.84 3.26 -0.22
CA ALA A 99 6.67 4.46 -0.25
C ALA A 99 6.16 5.37 -1.38
N ARG A 100 5.80 6.61 -1.06
CA ARG A 100 5.36 7.60 -2.05
C ARG A 100 5.92 8.96 -1.68
N SER A 101 6.58 9.60 -2.65
CA SER A 101 6.85 11.03 -2.63
C SER A 101 5.70 11.78 -3.31
N LYS A 102 5.41 13.00 -2.87
CA LYS A 102 4.39 13.88 -3.46
C LYS A 102 5.06 15.19 -3.89
N ASP A 103 4.70 16.28 -3.24
CA ASP A 103 5.12 17.67 -3.47
C ASP A 103 6.45 18.00 -2.80
N LYS A 104 6.79 17.30 -1.71
CA LYS A 104 8.00 17.55 -0.92
C LYS A 104 9.07 16.51 -1.20
N VAL A 105 10.33 16.92 -1.09
CA VAL A 105 11.52 16.04 -1.17
C VAL A 105 11.70 15.24 0.13
N THR A 106 10.63 14.58 0.58
CA THR A 106 10.61 13.72 1.75
C THR A 106 9.52 12.68 1.61
N PHE A 107 9.71 11.53 2.26
CA PHE A 107 8.70 10.50 2.36
C PHE A 107 8.77 9.90 3.77
N HIS A 108 7.68 9.29 4.19
CA HIS A 108 7.60 8.61 5.47
C HIS A 108 7.04 7.22 5.25
N VAL A 109 7.77 6.20 5.74
CA VAL A 109 7.40 4.80 5.56
C VAL A 109 7.35 4.11 6.93
N PRO A 110 6.28 3.38 7.24
CA PRO A 110 6.21 2.57 8.44
C PRO A 110 7.05 1.31 8.28
N VAL A 111 7.98 1.06 9.20
CA VAL A 111 8.90 -0.09 9.16
C VAL A 111 8.50 -1.26 10.06
N GLY A 112 7.57 -1.04 11.01
CA GLY A 112 7.06 -2.08 11.91
C GLY A 112 6.35 -1.51 13.14
N THR A 113 6.16 -2.36 14.15
CA THR A 113 5.59 -2.01 15.46
C THR A 113 6.60 -2.26 16.59
N LYS A 114 6.37 -1.62 17.75
CA LYS A 114 7.23 -1.76 18.94
C LYS A 114 7.27 -3.20 19.49
N SER A 115 6.26 -4.01 19.18
CA SER A 115 6.18 -5.41 19.62
C SER A 115 7.06 -6.37 18.80
N MET A 116 7.66 -5.91 17.70
CA MET A 116 8.55 -6.73 16.89
C MET A 116 9.96 -6.78 17.47
N LYS A 117 10.71 -7.83 17.14
CA LYS A 117 12.12 -7.94 17.51
C LYS A 117 12.96 -6.90 16.77
N ASN A 118 14.03 -6.43 17.40
CA ASN A 118 14.92 -5.43 16.82
C ASN A 118 15.56 -5.91 15.50
N GLU A 119 15.90 -7.20 15.40
CA GLU A 119 16.45 -7.84 14.20
C GLU A 119 15.48 -7.78 13.00
N ASP A 120 14.19 -8.04 13.25
CA ASP A 120 13.15 -7.96 12.23
C ASP A 120 12.93 -6.52 11.76
N LEU A 121 12.98 -5.56 12.70
CA LEU A 121 12.86 -4.14 12.40
C LEU A 121 14.05 -3.64 11.57
N TYR A 122 15.26 -4.08 11.90
CA TYR A 122 16.47 -3.78 11.13
C TYR A 122 16.38 -4.35 9.71
N THR A 123 15.98 -5.61 9.57
CA THR A 123 15.78 -6.26 8.27
C THR A 123 14.73 -5.53 7.42
N ASN A 124 13.60 -5.13 8.01
CA ASN A 124 12.58 -4.35 7.31
C ASN A 124 13.12 -2.99 6.87
N LEU A 125 13.89 -2.30 7.73
CA LEU A 125 14.49 -1.01 7.44
C LEU A 125 15.49 -1.11 6.28
N ASN A 126 16.39 -2.09 6.30
CA ASN A 126 17.32 -2.35 5.20
C ASN A 126 16.59 -2.65 3.89
N THR A 127 15.53 -3.46 3.93
CA THR A 127 14.73 -3.77 2.75
C THR A 127 14.10 -2.52 2.12
N VAL A 128 13.54 -1.65 2.96
CA VAL A 128 12.92 -0.39 2.50
C VAL A 128 13.99 0.55 1.93
N MET A 129 15.12 0.72 2.64
CA MET A 129 16.20 1.61 2.22
C MET A 129 16.85 1.16 0.91
N LYS A 130 17.18 -0.13 0.78
CA LYS A 130 17.70 -0.70 -0.48
C LYS A 130 16.76 -0.45 -1.64
N ARG A 131 15.45 -0.69 -1.44
CA ARG A 131 14.45 -0.45 -2.48
C ARG A 131 14.38 1.02 -2.90
N ILE A 132 14.49 1.94 -1.95
CA ILE A 132 14.45 3.38 -2.24
C ILE A 132 15.72 3.85 -2.95
N ILE A 133 16.89 3.44 -2.45
CA ILE A 133 18.19 3.75 -3.07
C ILE A 133 18.22 3.25 -4.51
N SER A 134 17.68 2.04 -4.77
CA SER A 134 17.61 1.48 -6.13
C SER A 134 16.73 2.27 -7.10
N HIS A 135 15.82 3.09 -6.60
CA HIS A 135 14.92 3.94 -7.39
C HIS A 135 15.41 5.38 -7.54
N LEU A 136 16.51 5.75 -6.88
CA LEU A 136 17.10 7.08 -6.95
C LEU A 136 18.28 7.08 -7.91
N ASP A 137 18.31 8.02 -8.87
CA ASP A 137 19.35 8.08 -9.91
C ASP A 137 20.77 8.19 -9.35
N LYS A 138 20.95 8.92 -8.23
CA LYS A 138 22.24 9.06 -7.54
C LYS A 138 22.35 8.19 -6.28
N GLY A 139 21.43 7.25 -6.10
CA GLY A 139 21.38 6.36 -4.95
C GLY A 139 21.47 7.10 -3.60
N LYS A 140 22.47 6.75 -2.79
CA LYS A 140 22.72 7.36 -1.47
C LYS A 140 22.99 8.87 -1.54
N GLY A 141 23.55 9.38 -2.64
CA GLY A 141 23.90 10.79 -2.79
C GLY A 141 22.70 11.73 -2.86
N ASN A 142 21.50 11.22 -3.14
CA ASN A 142 20.26 12.01 -3.10
C ASN A 142 19.61 12.09 -1.70
N ILE A 143 20.13 11.37 -0.71
CA ILE A 143 19.54 11.31 0.63
C ILE A 143 20.34 12.21 1.57
N ALA A 144 19.75 13.36 1.95
CA ALA A 144 20.40 14.31 2.85
C ALA A 144 20.40 13.85 4.32
N SER A 145 19.31 13.24 4.78
CA SER A 145 19.19 12.73 6.15
C SER A 145 18.11 11.65 6.25
N ALA A 146 18.26 10.74 7.21
CA ALA A 146 17.30 9.71 7.53
C ALA A 146 17.00 9.74 9.03
N TYR A 147 15.73 9.54 9.40
CA TYR A 147 15.29 9.57 10.78
C TYR A 147 14.37 8.39 11.08
N ILE A 148 14.50 7.84 12.28
CA ILE A 148 13.58 6.84 12.82
C ILE A 148 12.93 7.35 14.09
N LYS A 149 11.64 7.08 14.23
CA LYS A 149 10.89 7.38 15.47
C LYS A 149 9.76 6.39 15.67
N SER A 150 9.42 6.18 16.93
CA SER A 150 8.11 5.65 17.30
C SER A 150 7.03 6.73 17.15
N THR A 151 5.75 6.35 17.09
CA THR A 151 4.63 7.27 16.84
C THR A 151 4.66 8.51 17.75
N MET A 152 4.92 8.34 19.04
CA MET A 152 4.89 9.42 20.04
C MET A 152 6.27 9.87 20.55
N SER A 153 7.35 9.27 20.06
CA SER A 153 8.71 9.56 20.56
C SER A 153 9.43 10.60 19.70
N LYS A 154 10.49 11.19 20.26
CA LYS A 154 11.46 12.03 19.52
C LYS A 154 12.13 11.20 18.42
N ALA A 155 12.52 11.89 17.35
CA ALA A 155 13.23 11.27 16.23
C ALA A 155 14.71 11.11 16.53
N ILE A 156 15.28 10.01 16.04
CA ILE A 156 16.69 9.68 16.12
C ILE A 156 17.23 9.67 14.69
N THR A 157 18.35 10.35 14.46
CA THR A 157 19.03 10.37 13.17
C THR A 157 19.72 9.04 12.94
N ILE A 158 19.61 8.50 11.72
CA ILE A 158 20.33 7.30 11.29
C ILE A 158 21.44 7.72 10.34
N ASN A 159 22.65 7.18 10.53
CA ASN A 159 23.73 7.36 9.57
C ASN A 159 23.52 6.42 8.38
N LEU A 160 23.62 6.97 7.18
CA LEU A 160 23.45 6.21 5.92
C LEU A 160 24.59 5.21 5.65
N GLY A 161 25.69 5.32 6.41
CA GLY A 161 26.82 4.38 6.39
C GLY A 161 26.52 3.06 7.09
N ASP A 162 25.62 3.07 8.09
CA ASP A 162 25.27 1.88 8.89
C ASP A 162 24.23 0.99 8.18
N ILE A 163 23.78 1.42 7.00
CA ILE A 163 22.77 0.75 6.19
C ILE A 163 23.50 0.12 5.00
N GLU A 164 23.75 -1.18 5.12
CA GLU A 164 24.24 -2.05 4.03
C GLU A 164 23.19 -2.24 2.93
#